data_AF-A0A0M1J9X6-F1
#
_entry.id   AF-A0A0M1J9X6-F1
#
_cell.length_a   1.000
_cell.length_b   1.000
_cell.length_c   1.000
_cell.angle_alpha   90.00
_cell.angle_beta   90.00
_cell.angle_gamma   90.00
#
_symmetry.space_group_name_H-M   'P 1'
#
loop_
_entity.id
_entity.type
_entity.pdbx_description
1 polymer ?
#
loop_
_entity_poly.entity_id
_entity_poly.type
_entity_poly.pdbx_seq_one_letter_code
_entity_poly.pdbx_strand_id
1 'polypeptide(L)'
;LDGKMDESRYERPLFRDIISQIHHASISPELLAEIKNDAVWEIAKHDFITQSFAAGAKQGEMQGKRASLCKILQHRFGVLSEDVQARIDAADGATLDAWLERALVVDQVVQLWNITI
;
A
#
# COMPACT_ATOMS: atom_id res chain seq x y z
N LEU A 1 -25.43 -15.79 24.42
CA LEU A 1 -25.02 -15.62 25.82
C LEU A 1 -25.26 -14.16 26.18
N ASP A 2 -26.47 -13.84 26.65
CA ASP A 2 -26.82 -12.52 27.18
C ASP A 2 -26.21 -12.41 28.59
N GLY A 3 -24.94 -12.05 28.63
CA GLY A 3 -24.15 -11.98 29.85
C GLY A 3 -24.49 -10.73 30.64
N LYS A 4 -25.63 -10.75 31.34
CA LYS A 4 -25.93 -9.75 32.38
C LYS A 4 -24.89 -9.92 33.50
N MET A 5 -23.87 -9.08 33.46
CA MET A 5 -22.79 -9.06 34.44
C MET A 5 -23.36 -8.55 35.77
N ASP A 6 -23.24 -9.36 36.82
CA ASP A 6 -23.76 -9.04 38.14
C ASP A 6 -22.90 -7.95 38.82
N GLU A 7 -23.40 -6.71 38.75
CA GLU A 7 -22.75 -5.50 39.25
C GLU A 7 -22.56 -5.48 40.78
N SER A 8 -23.21 -6.39 41.51
CA SER A 8 -23.08 -6.52 42.96
C SER A 8 -21.71 -7.02 43.42
N ARG A 9 -20.90 -7.59 42.50
CA ARG A 9 -19.55 -8.12 42.79
C ARG A 9 -18.44 -7.09 42.93
N TYR A 10 -18.69 -5.82 42.62
CA TYR A 10 -17.66 -4.78 42.72
C TYR A 10 -17.70 -4.12 44.10
N GLU A 11 -16.68 -4.42 44.92
CA GLU A 11 -16.57 -3.97 46.31
C GLU A 11 -16.24 -2.47 46.45
N ARG A 12 -15.76 -1.81 45.39
CA ARG A 12 -15.30 -0.41 45.44
C ARG A 12 -16.42 0.56 45.00
N PRO A 13 -16.91 1.46 45.89
CA PRO A 13 -18.01 2.38 45.59
C PRO A 13 -17.75 3.27 44.36
N LEU A 14 -16.52 3.77 44.23
CA LEU A 14 -16.11 4.60 43.09
C LEU A 14 -16.26 3.88 41.75
N PHE A 15 -15.93 2.59 41.69
CA PHE A 15 -16.02 1.82 40.46
C PHE A 15 -17.49 1.55 40.09
N ARG A 16 -18.35 1.35 41.09
CA ARG A 16 -19.80 1.23 40.91
C ARG A 16 -20.43 2.53 40.39
N ASP A 17 -20.01 3.66 40.93
CA ASP A 17 -20.49 4.98 40.49
C ASP A 17 -20.04 5.30 39.06
N ILE A 18 -18.78 4.96 38.70
CA ILE A 18 -18.28 5.12 37.33
C ILE A 18 -19.08 4.24 36.35
N ILE A 19 -19.33 2.97 36.69
CA ILE A 19 -20.10 2.06 35.84
C ILE A 19 -21.57 2.50 35.73
N SER A 20 -22.18 2.95 36.82
CA SER A 20 -23.54 3.52 36.83
C SER A 20 -23.63 4.77 35.95
N GLN A 21 -22.64 5.67 36.02
CA GLN A 21 -22.60 6.85 35.14
C GLN A 21 -22.43 6.49 33.66
N ILE A 22 -21.65 5.44 33.35
CA ILE A 22 -21.57 4.89 31.99
C ILE A 22 -22.92 4.29 31.56
N HIS A 23 -23.64 3.64 32.48
CA HIS A 23 -24.97 3.07 32.23
C HIS A 23 -26.04 4.15 32.01
N HIS A 24 -25.88 5.34 32.60
CA HIS A 24 -26.76 6.50 32.40
C HIS A 24 -26.41 7.33 31.15
N ALA A 25 -25.18 7.25 30.65
CA ALA A 25 -24.81 7.64 29.30
C ALA A 25 -24.97 6.46 28.33
N SER A 26 -26.08 5.73 28.46
CA SER A 26 -26.40 4.51 27.71
C SER A 26 -26.27 4.74 26.21
N ILE A 27 -25.12 4.37 25.64
CA ILE A 27 -25.02 4.16 24.20
C ILE A 27 -25.97 3.00 23.92
N SER A 28 -27.08 3.28 23.26
CA SER A 28 -28.06 2.23 22.94
C SER A 28 -27.37 1.14 22.10
N PRO A 29 -27.81 -0.13 22.19
CA PRO A 29 -27.27 -1.20 21.34
C PRO A 29 -27.29 -0.84 19.85
N GLU A 30 -28.29 -0.06 19.42
CA GLU A 30 -28.42 0.49 18.08
C GLU A 30 -27.32 1.51 17.77
N LEU A 31 -27.06 2.46 18.66
CA LEU A 31 -25.99 3.45 18.51
C LEU A 31 -24.61 2.79 18.58
N LEU A 32 -24.44 1.75 19.39
CA LEU A 32 -23.20 0.97 19.45
C LEU A 32 -22.95 0.21 18.14
N ALA A 33 -24.00 -0.34 17.54
CA ALA A 33 -23.95 -1.00 16.25
C ALA A 33 -23.64 0.01 15.12
N GLU A 34 -24.22 1.20 15.17
CA GLU A 34 -23.96 2.30 14.24
C GLU A 34 -22.50 2.78 14.35
N ILE A 35 -22.01 3.08 15.56
CA ILE A 35 -20.61 3.45 15.82
C ILE A 35 -19.66 2.35 15.32
N LYS A 36 -19.98 1.07 15.53
CA LYS A 36 -19.15 -0.04 15.06
C LYS A 36 -19.15 -0.13 13.53
N ASN A 37 -20.29 0.07 12.88
CA ASN A 37 -20.38 0.08 11.42
C ASN A 37 -19.61 1.27 10.82
N ASP A 38 -19.73 2.45 11.42
CA ASP A 38 -18.99 3.65 11.01
C ASP A 38 -17.49 3.49 11.24
N ALA A 39 -17.08 2.94 12.39
CA ALA A 39 -15.67 2.63 12.66
C ALA A 39 -15.10 1.62 11.65
N VAL A 40 -15.86 0.59 11.28
CA VAL A 40 -15.47 -0.36 10.22
C VAL A 40 -15.34 0.34 8.87
N TRP A 41 -16.23 1.29 8.55
CA TRP A 41 -16.19 2.07 7.31
C TRP A 41 -14.99 3.03 7.24
N GLU A 42 -14.65 3.69 8.35
CA GLU A 42 -13.46 4.54 8.43
C GLU A 42 -12.15 3.74 8.33
N ILE A 43 -12.06 2.58 8.99
CA ILE A 43 -10.92 1.67 8.87
C ILE A 43 -10.76 1.19 7.43
N ALA A 44 -11.85 0.74 6.81
CA ALA A 44 -11.82 0.26 5.42
C ALA A 44 -11.38 1.35 4.44
N LYS A 45 -11.83 2.60 4.62
CA LYS A 45 -11.38 3.73 3.79
C LYS A 45 -9.90 4.03 4.00
N HIS A 46 -9.45 4.06 5.24
CA HIS A 46 -8.04 4.30 5.55
C HIS A 46 -7.14 3.24 4.90
N ASP A 47 -7.50 1.96 5.03
CA ASP A 47 -6.76 0.86 4.41
C ASP A 47 -6.80 0.94 2.88
N PHE A 48 -7.96 1.27 2.30
CA PHE A 48 -8.09 1.46 0.86
C PHE A 48 -7.20 2.60 0.34
N ILE A 49 -7.19 3.75 1.03
CA ILE A 49 -6.34 4.90 0.66
C ILE A 49 -4.86 4.51 0.77
N THR A 50 -4.47 3.83 1.85
CA THR A 50 -3.09 3.42 2.09
C THR A 50 -2.61 2.45 1.01
N GLN A 51 -3.41 1.42 0.70
CA GLN A 51 -3.10 0.46 -0.35
C GLN A 51 -3.05 1.11 -1.74
N SER A 52 -4.00 2.01 -2.03
CA SER A 52 -4.05 2.73 -3.30
C SER A 52 -2.83 3.64 -3.48
N PHE A 53 -2.41 4.34 -2.43
CA PHE A 53 -1.22 5.19 -2.47
C PHE A 53 0.05 4.35 -2.68
N ALA A 54 0.19 3.23 -1.96
CA ALA A 54 1.32 2.32 -2.12
C ALA A 54 1.37 1.70 -3.54
N ALA A 55 0.23 1.28 -4.08
CA ALA A 55 0.13 0.78 -5.45
C ALA A 55 0.49 1.86 -6.47
N GLY A 56 -0.02 3.09 -6.29
CA GLY A 56 0.28 4.23 -7.15
C GLY A 56 1.76 4.61 -7.12
N ALA A 57 2.38 4.66 -5.94
CA ALA A 57 3.80 4.93 -5.78
C ALA A 57 4.65 3.87 -6.49
N LYS A 58 4.36 2.58 -6.30
CA LYS A 58 5.05 1.49 -6.98
C LYS A 58 4.89 1.55 -8.51
N GLN A 59 3.69 1.85 -8.98
CA GLN A 59 3.43 2.01 -10.42
C GLN A 59 4.22 3.21 -10.98
N GLY A 60 4.22 4.35 -10.28
CA GLY A 60 4.96 5.54 -10.67
C GLY A 60 6.47 5.31 -10.73
N GLU A 61 7.03 4.59 -9.75
CA GLU A 61 8.43 4.17 -9.76
C GLU A 61 8.76 3.31 -10.98
N MET A 62 7.94 2.30 -11.28
CA MET A 62 8.11 1.43 -12.44
C MET A 62 8.06 2.21 -13.77
N GLN A 63 7.09 3.12 -13.91
CA GLN A 63 6.99 3.98 -15.09
C GLN A 63 8.20 4.90 -15.22
N GLY A 64 8.68 5.47 -14.12
CA GLY A 64 9.87 6.32 -14.08
C GLY A 64 11.15 5.58 -14.48
N LYS A 65 11.33 4.34 -14.01
CA LYS A 65 12.45 3.47 -14.41
C LYS A 65 12.44 3.17 -15.91
N ARG A 66 11.30 2.76 -16.45
CA ARG A 66 11.14 2.51 -17.91
C ARG A 66 11.45 3.75 -18.73
N ALA A 67 10.86 4.89 -18.38
CA ALA A 67 11.05 6.14 -19.10
C ALA A 67 12.51 6.61 -19.05
N SER A 68 13.18 6.47 -17.90
CA SER A 68 14.60 6.80 -17.74
C SER A 68 15.49 5.91 -18.59
N LEU A 69 15.25 4.59 -18.57
CA LEU A 69 16.01 3.64 -19.38
C LEU A 69 15.84 3.94 -20.87
N CYS A 70 14.61 4.18 -21.33
CA CYS A 70 14.34 4.54 -22.72
C CYS A 70 15.11 5.80 -23.15
N LYS A 71 15.09 6.85 -22.31
CA LYS A 71 15.83 8.09 -22.59
C LYS A 71 17.34 7.85 -22.70
N ILE A 72 17.92 7.09 -21.77
CA ILE A 72 19.35 6.77 -21.79
C ILE A 72 19.70 6.01 -23.07
N LEU A 73 18.93 4.98 -23.40
CA LEU A 73 19.18 4.17 -24.60
C LEU A 73 19.00 5.00 -25.88
N GLN A 74 17.98 5.87 -25.93
CA GLN A 74 17.78 6.78 -27.07
C GLN A 74 18.95 7.75 -27.26
N HIS A 75 19.45 8.31 -26.16
CA HIS A 75 20.59 9.22 -26.20
C HIS A 75 21.89 8.53 -26.63
N ARG A 76 22.10 7.28 -26.21
CA ARG A 76 23.36 6.56 -26.48
C ARG A 76 23.36 5.82 -27.82
N PHE A 77 22.22 5.29 -28.22
CA PHE A 77 22.12 4.35 -29.34
C PHE A 77 21.15 4.80 -30.46
N GLY A 78 20.47 5.93 -30.27
CA GLY A 78 19.50 6.44 -31.24
C GLY A 78 18.11 5.80 -31.07
N VAL A 79 17.30 5.86 -32.13
CA VAL A 79 15.91 5.40 -32.09
C VAL A 79 15.82 3.92 -31.66
N LEU A 80 14.98 3.63 -30.68
CA LEU A 80 14.76 2.26 -30.20
C LEU A 80 13.78 1.53 -31.11
N SER A 81 14.09 0.29 -31.44
CA SER A 81 13.16 -0.61 -32.13
C SER A 81 12.00 -1.01 -31.21
N GLU A 82 10.86 -1.37 -31.80
CA GLU A 82 9.67 -1.84 -31.07
C GLU A 82 9.98 -3.01 -30.14
N ASP A 83 10.82 -3.97 -30.56
CA ASP A 83 11.22 -5.12 -29.73
C ASP A 83 11.94 -4.70 -28.43
N VAL A 84 12.76 -3.64 -28.50
CA VAL A 84 13.49 -3.13 -27.34
C VAL A 84 12.51 -2.44 -26.40
N GLN A 85 11.59 -1.66 -26.95
CA GLN A 85 10.54 -0.99 -26.19
C GLN A 85 9.64 -2.01 -25.46
N ALA A 86 9.16 -3.02 -26.17
CA ALA A 86 8.34 -4.09 -25.62
C ALA A 86 9.06 -4.85 -24.49
N ARG A 87 10.38 -5.07 -24.64
CA ARG A 87 11.19 -5.74 -23.61
C ARG A 87 11.32 -4.90 -22.34
N ILE A 88 11.48 -3.59 -22.47
CA ILE A 88 11.51 -2.65 -21.33
C ILE A 88 10.14 -2.59 -20.64
N ASP A 89 9.06 -2.58 -21.42
CA ASP A 89 7.70 -2.52 -20.88
C ASP A 89 7.32 -3.79 -20.10
N ALA A 90 7.80 -4.96 -20.56
CA ALA A 90 7.56 -6.24 -19.90
C ALA A 90 8.44 -6.50 -18.66
N ALA A 91 9.53 -5.74 -18.47
CA ALA A 91 10.47 -5.96 -17.38
C ALA A 91 9.91 -5.56 -16.00
N ASP A 92 10.35 -6.28 -14.97
CA ASP A 92 10.09 -5.95 -13.57
C ASP A 92 11.09 -4.92 -13.02
N GLY A 93 10.86 -4.46 -11.79
CA GLY A 93 11.64 -3.38 -11.20
C GLY A 93 13.12 -3.72 -11.02
N ALA A 94 13.44 -4.92 -10.56
CA ALA A 94 14.81 -5.35 -10.32
C ALA A 94 15.58 -5.48 -11.64
N THR A 95 14.93 -6.01 -12.67
CA THR A 95 15.50 -6.11 -14.01
C THR A 95 15.77 -4.72 -14.60
N LEU A 96 14.84 -3.79 -14.43
CA LEU A 96 15.00 -2.41 -14.90
C LEU A 96 16.15 -1.69 -14.18
N ASP A 97 16.30 -1.87 -12.86
CA ASP A 97 17.42 -1.28 -12.10
C ASP A 97 18.76 -1.81 -12.60
N ALA A 98 18.87 -3.12 -12.77
CA ALA A 98 20.10 -3.74 -13.29
C ALA A 98 20.41 -3.27 -14.72
N TRP A 99 19.40 -3.08 -15.56
CA TRP A 99 19.57 -2.49 -16.89
C TRP A 99 19.96 -1.02 -16.84
N LEU A 100 19.40 -0.21 -15.93
CA LEU A 100 19.76 1.19 -15.79
C LEU A 100 21.25 1.37 -15.47
N GLU A 101 21.77 0.61 -14.52
CA GLU A 101 23.20 0.63 -14.17
C GLU A 101 24.06 0.18 -15.35
N ARG A 102 23.67 -0.92 -15.99
CA ARG A 102 24.41 -1.50 -17.11
C ARG A 102 24.38 -0.63 -18.37
N ALA A 103 23.29 0.11 -18.59
CA ALA A 103 23.13 1.05 -19.68
C ALA A 103 24.11 2.23 -19.62
N LEU A 104 24.85 2.41 -18.53
CA LEU A 104 25.90 3.43 -18.44
C LEU A 104 27.24 2.95 -19.02
N VAL A 105 27.45 1.64 -19.15
CA VAL A 105 28.77 1.05 -19.46
C VAL A 105 28.81 0.22 -20.73
N VAL A 106 27.69 -0.36 -21.19
CA VAL A 106 27.67 -1.20 -22.39
C VAL A 106 27.81 -0.37 -23.67
N ASP A 107 28.47 -0.89 -24.69
CA ASP A 107 28.65 -0.18 -25.98
C ASP A 107 27.56 -0.51 -26.99
N GLN A 108 26.75 -1.55 -26.74
CA GLN A 108 25.66 -1.96 -27.61
C GLN A 108 24.43 -2.38 -26.79
N VAL A 109 23.24 -2.06 -27.31
CA VAL A 109 21.95 -2.38 -26.67
C VAL A 109 21.80 -3.87 -26.37
N VAL A 110 22.29 -4.76 -27.25
CA VAL A 110 22.18 -6.22 -27.06
C VAL A 110 22.88 -6.71 -25.78
N GLN A 111 23.93 -6.02 -25.34
CA GLN A 111 24.70 -6.39 -24.15
C GLN A 111 23.97 -6.06 -22.84
N LEU A 112 22.86 -5.31 -22.92
CA LEU A 112 22.04 -4.92 -21.78
C LEU A 112 21.31 -6.13 -21.18
N TRP A 113 20.94 -7.10 -22.01
CA TRP A 113 20.02 -8.18 -21.65
C TRP A 113 20.65 -9.34 -20.88
N ASN A 114 21.98 -9.49 -20.94
CA ASN A 114 22.69 -10.63 -20.36
C ASN A 114 22.94 -10.41 -18.87
N ILE A 115 21.88 -10.60 -18.06
CA ILE A 115 21.98 -10.59 -16.60
C ILE A 115 21.39 -11.89 -16.08
N THR A 116 22.20 -12.65 -15.34
CA THR A 116 21.71 -13.73 -14.47
C THR A 116 21.40 -13.10 -13.12
N ILE A 117 20.12 -13.04 -12.77
CA ILE A 117 19.64 -12.56 -11.46
C ILE A 117 19.42 -13.79 -10.58
#